data_AF-A0AAW6DME9-F1
#
_entry.id   AF-A0AAW6DME9-F1
#
_cell.length_a   1.000
_cell.length_b   1.000
_cell.length_c   1.000
_cell.angle_alpha   90.00
_cell.angle_beta   90.00
_cell.angle_gamma   90.00
#
_symmetry.space_group_name_H-M   'P 1'
#
loop_
_entity.id
_entity.type
_entity.pdbx_description
1 polymer ?
#
loop_
_entity_poly.entity_id
_entity_poly.type
_entity_poly.pdbx_seq_one_letter_code
_entity_poly.pdbx_strand_id
1 'polypeptide(L)'
;MEAQAITEVEIKEQQLVIAQWMQVPEEIIGILNQELPWRIREWIYLCALDQMPAEILEKMPTWELEKIQRERMEFLQKKFQDIDLLERAMKENQDRLEILAANSERLTTVVQDGLEKVLQDLTKEKEELKQKSEQLLQEKRELEFQLQQMKQRLTKEQENRQSAEGNARILSEKADTYHRELLQFQKAEKRQVPKETIPTVEPEKG
;
A
#
# COMPACT_ATOMS: atom_id res chain seq x y z
N MET A 1 43.97 62.79 -35.20
CA MET A 1 43.39 61.79 -36.11
C MET A 1 42.14 62.41 -36.70
N GLU A 2 42.21 62.86 -37.94
CA GLU A 2 41.01 63.26 -38.68
C GLU A 2 40.26 61.98 -39.05
N ALA A 3 38.98 61.90 -38.69
CA ALA A 3 38.13 60.78 -39.09
C ALA A 3 37.97 60.85 -40.61
N GLN A 4 38.50 59.86 -41.33
CA GLN A 4 38.22 59.70 -42.76
C GLN A 4 36.71 59.54 -42.95
N ALA A 5 36.13 60.37 -43.80
CA ALA A 5 34.72 60.27 -44.15
C ALA A 5 34.52 58.99 -44.97
N ILE A 6 33.84 58.01 -44.40
CA ILE A 6 33.51 56.75 -45.07
C ILE A 6 32.63 57.05 -46.28
N THR A 7 33.03 56.55 -47.44
CA THR A 7 32.33 56.71 -48.72
C THR A 7 31.27 55.63 -48.90
N GLU A 8 30.27 55.88 -49.75
CA GLU A 8 29.23 54.89 -50.08
C GLU A 8 29.82 53.59 -50.66
N VAL A 9 30.91 53.70 -51.41
CA VAL A 9 31.62 52.56 -52.02
C VAL A 9 32.24 51.68 -50.93
N GLU A 10 32.92 52.29 -49.95
CA GLU A 10 33.49 51.55 -48.81
C GLU A 10 32.39 50.86 -47.98
N ILE A 11 31.22 51.50 -47.82
CA ILE A 11 30.07 50.86 -47.14
C ILE A 11 29.57 49.66 -47.93
N LYS A 12 29.43 49.77 -49.25
CA LYS A 12 28.99 48.67 -50.11
C LYS A 12 29.95 47.48 -50.01
N GLU A 13 31.26 47.72 -50.06
CA GLU A 13 32.27 46.67 -49.92
C GLU A 13 32.16 45.95 -48.57
N GLN A 14 32.02 46.70 -47.47
CA GLN A 14 31.83 46.13 -46.14
C GLN A 14 30.53 45.34 -46.03
N GLN A 15 29.42 45.85 -46.58
CA GLN A 15 28.14 45.16 -46.61
C GLN A 15 28.26 43.80 -47.32
N LEU A 16 28.96 43.74 -48.46
CA LEU A 16 29.18 42.49 -49.20
C LEU A 16 30.02 41.50 -48.40
N VAL A 17 31.09 41.95 -47.75
CA VAL A 17 31.93 41.09 -46.88
C VAL A 17 31.11 40.53 -45.71
N ILE A 18 30.31 41.37 -45.05
CA ILE A 18 29.44 40.93 -43.95
C ILE A 18 28.37 39.95 -44.46
N ALA A 19 27.74 40.23 -45.60
CA ALA A 19 26.74 39.34 -46.20
C ALA A 19 27.32 37.95 -46.51
N GLN A 20 28.55 37.90 -47.05
CA GLN A 20 29.28 36.66 -47.28
C GLN A 20 29.56 35.91 -45.97
N TRP A 21 30.02 36.61 -44.93
CA TRP A 21 30.27 36.01 -43.61
C TRP A 21 28.99 35.45 -42.97
N MET A 22 27.87 36.13 -43.17
CA MET A 22 26.54 35.71 -42.71
C MET A 22 25.92 34.63 -43.59
N GLN A 23 26.63 34.12 -44.61
CA GLN A 23 26.18 33.08 -45.53
C GLN A 23 24.89 33.46 -46.29
N VAL A 24 24.75 34.73 -46.64
CA VAL A 24 23.70 35.19 -47.55
C VAL A 24 23.90 34.50 -48.93
N PRO A 25 22.83 34.02 -49.60
CA PRO A 25 22.96 33.35 -50.90
C PRO A 25 23.66 34.19 -51.96
N GLU A 26 24.42 33.55 -52.86
CA GLU A 26 25.21 34.24 -53.89
C GLU A 26 24.35 35.08 -54.83
N GLU A 27 23.13 34.65 -55.11
CA GLU A 27 22.16 35.37 -55.93
C GLU A 27 21.81 36.73 -55.29
N ILE A 28 21.68 36.75 -53.96
CA ILE A 28 21.38 37.96 -53.18
C ILE A 28 22.61 38.85 -53.05
N ILE A 29 23.80 38.27 -52.89
CA ILE A 29 25.07 39.01 -52.97
C ILE A 29 25.20 39.68 -54.35
N GLY A 30 24.80 38.98 -55.41
CA GLY A 30 24.73 39.52 -56.77
C GLY A 30 23.83 40.75 -56.87
N ILE A 31 22.67 40.74 -56.22
CA ILE A 31 21.75 41.90 -56.14
C ILE A 31 22.39 43.06 -55.38
N LEU A 32 23.00 42.80 -54.22
CA LEU A 32 23.65 43.83 -53.41
C LEU A 32 24.84 44.47 -54.14
N ASN A 33 25.47 43.73 -55.05
CA ASN A 33 26.57 44.24 -55.87
C ASN A 33 26.12 45.06 -57.09
N GLN A 34 24.82 45.08 -57.42
CA GLN A 34 24.30 45.92 -58.50
C GLN A 34 24.44 47.42 -58.19
N GLU A 35 24.33 48.24 -59.23
CA GLU A 35 24.29 49.68 -59.08
C GLU A 35 22.84 50.11 -58.76
N LEU A 36 22.57 50.26 -57.47
CA LEU A 36 21.27 50.63 -56.92
C LEU A 36 21.39 51.91 -56.10
N PRO A 37 20.32 52.73 -56.01
CA PRO A 37 20.29 53.85 -55.08
C PRO A 37 20.65 53.39 -53.67
N TRP A 38 21.60 54.08 -53.03
CA TRP A 38 22.10 53.81 -51.66
C TRP A 38 21.02 53.30 -50.72
N ARG A 39 19.91 54.04 -50.58
CA ARG A 39 18.83 53.70 -49.63
C ARG A 39 18.12 52.40 -49.98
N ILE A 40 17.91 52.13 -51.27
CA ILE A 40 17.27 50.87 -51.69
C ILE A 40 18.23 49.70 -51.37
N ARG A 41 19.51 49.84 -51.71
CA ARG A 41 20.53 48.82 -51.41
C ARG A 41 20.66 48.54 -49.92
N GLU A 42 20.71 49.60 -49.09
CA GLU A 42 20.78 49.50 -47.64
C GLU A 42 19.60 48.70 -47.05
N TRP A 43 18.38 48.98 -47.52
CA TRP A 43 17.20 48.26 -47.04
C TRP A 43 17.14 46.82 -47.53
N ILE A 44 17.54 46.54 -48.77
CA ILE A 44 17.65 45.16 -49.26
C ILE A 44 18.72 44.39 -48.48
N TYR A 45 19.84 45.03 -48.14
CA TYR A 45 20.88 44.45 -47.29
C TYR A 45 20.34 44.06 -45.91
N LEU A 46 19.59 44.95 -45.24
CA LEU A 46 18.95 44.61 -43.97
C LEU A 46 17.99 43.43 -44.11
N CYS A 47 17.17 43.40 -45.16
CA CYS A 47 16.26 42.29 -45.44
C CYS A 47 17.01 40.96 -45.66
N ALA A 48 18.16 41.01 -46.33
CA ALA A 48 19.02 39.84 -46.54
C ALA A 48 19.61 39.32 -45.21
N LEU A 49 20.06 40.23 -44.33
CA LEU A 49 20.54 39.85 -42.99
C LEU A 49 19.43 39.27 -42.11
N ASP A 50 18.19 39.73 -42.28
CA ASP A 50 17.02 39.16 -41.62
C ASP A 50 16.65 37.77 -42.15
N GLN A 51 17.35 37.28 -43.18
CA GLN A 51 17.10 36.01 -43.86
C GLN A 51 15.72 35.95 -44.50
N MET A 52 15.28 37.06 -45.10
CA MET A 52 14.09 37.06 -45.92
C MET A 52 14.26 36.12 -47.13
N PRO A 53 13.18 35.49 -47.62
CA PRO A 53 13.25 34.57 -48.76
C PRO A 53 13.84 35.22 -50.02
N ALA A 54 14.72 34.49 -50.72
CA ALA A 54 15.42 35.00 -51.89
C ALA A 54 14.45 35.45 -53.00
N GLU A 55 13.33 34.74 -53.15
CA GLU A 55 12.29 35.01 -54.16
C GLU A 55 11.60 36.36 -53.96
N ILE A 56 11.61 36.87 -52.73
CA ILE A 56 11.11 38.20 -52.39
C ILE A 56 12.21 39.23 -52.64
N LEU A 57 13.42 38.98 -52.14
CA LEU A 57 14.59 39.86 -52.27
C LEU A 57 14.94 40.15 -53.74
N GLU A 58 14.81 39.17 -54.64
CA GLU A 58 15.02 39.31 -56.09
C GLU A 58 14.16 40.38 -56.76
N LYS A 59 12.97 40.66 -56.20
CA LYS A 59 12.01 41.61 -56.77
C LYS A 59 12.21 43.02 -56.22
N MET A 60 12.82 43.15 -55.04
CA MET A 60 12.99 44.41 -54.32
C MET A 60 13.79 45.50 -55.06
N PRO A 61 14.76 45.21 -55.95
CA PRO A 61 15.44 46.24 -56.73
C PRO A 61 14.49 47.10 -57.59
N THR A 62 13.32 46.57 -57.92
CA THR A 62 12.29 47.26 -58.72
C THR A 62 11.22 47.95 -57.87
N TRP A 63 11.33 47.90 -56.55
CA TRP A 63 10.31 48.40 -55.64
C TRP A 63 10.65 49.79 -55.10
N GLU A 64 9.62 50.53 -54.76
CA GLU A 64 9.74 51.74 -53.96
C GLU A 64 10.14 51.41 -52.51
N LEU A 65 10.86 52.34 -51.87
CA LEU A 65 11.41 52.17 -50.53
C LEU A 65 10.33 51.79 -49.50
N GLU A 66 9.17 52.44 -49.54
CA GLU A 66 8.06 52.21 -48.61
C GLU A 66 7.53 50.78 -48.69
N LYS A 67 7.60 50.15 -49.88
CA LYS A 67 7.17 48.77 -50.06
C LYS A 67 8.17 47.81 -49.41
N ILE A 68 9.47 48.04 -49.62
CA ILE A 68 10.54 47.24 -49.00
C ILE A 68 10.43 47.30 -47.48
N GLN A 69 10.23 48.50 -46.92
CA GLN A 69 10.06 48.71 -45.48
C GLN A 69 8.85 47.96 -44.91
N ARG A 70 7.70 48.01 -45.61
CA ARG A 70 6.47 47.33 -45.18
C ARG A 70 6.64 45.81 -45.18
N GLU A 71 7.16 45.25 -46.26
CA GLU A 71 7.37 43.80 -46.42
C GLU A 71 8.36 43.27 -45.38
N ARG A 72 9.42 44.02 -45.08
CA ARG A 72 10.34 43.69 -43.98
C ARG A 72 9.64 43.67 -42.63
N MET A 73 8.80 44.67 -42.34
CA MET A 73 8.05 44.74 -41.08
C MET A 73 7.10 43.54 -40.92
N GLU A 74 6.35 43.22 -41.96
CA GLU A 74 5.43 42.07 -41.96
C GLU A 74 6.18 40.75 -41.78
N PHE A 75 7.33 40.58 -42.45
CA PHE A 75 8.18 39.41 -42.29
C PHE A 75 8.70 39.26 -40.86
N LEU A 76 9.25 40.33 -40.27
CA LEU A 76 9.80 40.29 -38.92
C LEU A 76 8.71 40.00 -37.88
N GLN A 77 7.53 40.63 -38.03
CA GLN A 77 6.40 40.37 -37.15
C GLN A 77 6.00 38.89 -37.17
N LYS A 78 5.95 38.28 -38.37
CA LYS A 78 5.63 36.86 -38.51
C LYS A 78 6.75 35.96 -37.98
N LYS A 79 8.02 36.27 -38.27
CA LYS A 79 9.19 35.50 -37.84
C LYS A 79 9.30 35.40 -36.31
N PHE A 80 8.89 36.45 -35.60
CA PHE A 80 8.98 36.52 -34.15
C PHE A 80 7.64 36.31 -33.42
N GLN A 81 6.53 36.08 -34.13
CA GLN A 81 5.21 35.85 -33.54
C GLN A 81 5.17 34.59 -32.64
N ASP A 82 5.90 33.55 -33.03
CA ASP A 82 5.90 32.27 -32.31
C ASP A 82 6.71 32.33 -31.01
N ILE A 83 7.64 33.28 -30.88
CA ILE A 83 8.43 33.44 -29.64
C ILE A 83 7.50 33.86 -28.49
N ASP A 84 6.63 34.85 -28.71
CA ASP A 84 5.68 35.30 -27.69
C ASP A 84 4.67 34.21 -27.28
N LEU A 85 4.33 33.31 -28.21
CA LEU A 85 3.46 32.17 -27.94
C LEU A 85 4.22 31.09 -27.15
N LEU A 86 5.47 30.81 -27.52
CA LEU A 86 6.31 29.83 -26.85
C LEU A 86 6.65 30.26 -25.42
N GLU A 87 6.98 31.53 -25.20
CA GLU A 87 7.25 32.08 -23.86
C GLU A 87 6.02 31.97 -22.94
N ARG A 88 4.83 32.29 -23.46
CA ARG A 88 3.57 32.12 -22.72
C ARG A 88 3.29 30.66 -22.39
N ALA A 89 3.40 29.77 -23.37
CA ALA A 89 3.19 28.33 -23.16
C ALA A 89 4.21 27.75 -22.16
N MET A 90 5.45 28.20 -22.20
CA MET A 90 6.49 27.79 -21.26
C MET A 90 6.16 28.28 -19.84
N LYS A 91 5.71 29.53 -19.70
CA LYS A 91 5.29 30.07 -18.40
C LYS A 91 4.08 29.33 -17.83
N GLU A 92 3.05 29.07 -18.63
CA GLU A 92 1.89 28.27 -18.22
C GLU A 92 2.29 26.85 -17.79
N ASN A 93 3.18 26.19 -18.52
CA ASN A 93 3.68 24.87 -18.14
C ASN A 93 4.48 24.90 -16.84
N GLN A 94 5.27 25.95 -16.62
CA GLN A 94 6.01 26.13 -15.38
C GLN A 94 5.08 26.31 -14.18
N ASP A 95 4.04 27.14 -14.32
CA ASP A 95 3.04 27.32 -13.26
C ASP A 95 2.28 26.01 -12.94
N ARG A 96 1.98 25.20 -13.97
CA ARG A 96 1.38 23.87 -13.79
C ARG A 96 2.32 22.91 -13.07
N LEU A 97 3.62 22.94 -13.36
CA LEU A 97 4.62 22.11 -12.69
C LEU A 97 4.77 22.47 -11.21
N GLU A 98 4.74 23.76 -10.87
CA GLU A 98 4.77 24.21 -9.47
C GLU A 98 3.56 23.71 -8.67
N ILE A 99 2.35 23.83 -9.24
CA ILE A 99 1.13 23.31 -8.59
C ILE A 99 1.21 21.80 -8.41
N LEU A 100 1.71 21.07 -9.41
CA LEU A 100 1.85 19.62 -9.34
C LEU A 100 2.87 19.20 -8.27
N ALA A 101 4.01 19.89 -8.18
CA ALA A 101 5.04 19.64 -7.18
C ALA A 101 4.50 19.84 -5.76
N ALA A 102 3.81 20.96 -5.51
CA ALA A 102 3.19 21.23 -4.21
C ALA A 102 2.12 20.19 -3.83
N ASN A 103 1.31 19.75 -4.80
CA ASN A 103 0.32 18.69 -4.57
C ASN A 103 0.98 17.35 -4.25
N SER A 104 2.07 17.00 -4.94
CA SER A 104 2.82 15.76 -4.72
C SER A 104 3.46 15.73 -3.33
N GLU A 105 4.06 16.83 -2.90
CA GLU A 105 4.64 16.98 -1.55
C GLU A 105 3.56 16.79 -0.49
N ARG A 106 2.42 17.48 -0.62
CA ARG A 106 1.30 17.34 0.32
C ARG A 106 0.75 15.91 0.37
N LEU A 107 0.61 15.25 -0.78
CA LEU A 107 0.16 13.85 -0.84
C LEU A 107 1.14 12.91 -0.16
N THR A 108 2.44 13.15 -0.33
CA THR A 108 3.49 12.37 0.33
C THR A 108 3.38 12.46 1.84
N THR A 109 3.21 13.67 2.39
CA THR A 109 3.00 13.87 3.83
C THR A 109 1.73 13.16 4.32
N VAL A 110 0.59 13.34 3.64
CA VAL A 110 -0.68 12.69 4.05
C VAL A 110 -0.56 11.17 4.07
N VAL A 111 0.13 10.58 3.08
CA VAL A 111 0.35 9.14 3.02
C VAL A 111 1.29 8.67 4.13
N GLN A 112 2.39 9.41 4.38
CA GLN A 112 3.34 9.09 5.45
C GLN A 112 2.67 9.13 6.82
N ASP A 113 1.95 10.21 7.14
CA ASP A 113 1.23 10.38 8.40
C ASP A 113 0.16 9.30 8.59
N GLY A 114 -0.57 8.99 7.51
CA GLY A 114 -1.58 7.93 7.50
C GLY A 114 -0.99 6.54 7.80
N LEU A 115 0.14 6.21 7.16
CA LEU A 115 0.85 4.96 7.41
C LEU A 115 1.41 4.89 8.83
N GLU A 116 1.99 5.97 9.32
CA GLU A 116 2.53 6.03 10.69
C GLU A 116 1.44 5.79 11.73
N LYS A 117 0.28 6.43 11.56
CA LYS A 117 -0.87 6.21 12.45
C LYS A 117 -1.35 4.76 12.44
N VAL A 118 -1.50 4.15 11.26
CA VAL A 118 -1.91 2.74 11.14
C VAL A 118 -0.89 1.81 11.80
N LEU A 119 0.41 2.08 11.63
CA LEU A 119 1.45 1.29 12.27
C LEU A 119 1.43 1.41 13.80
N GLN A 120 1.18 2.61 14.33
CA GLN A 120 1.03 2.83 15.77
C GLN A 120 -0.19 2.08 16.34
N ASP A 121 -1.34 2.18 15.68
CA ASP A 121 -2.57 1.50 16.09
C ASP A 121 -2.39 -0.04 16.08
N LEU A 122 -1.80 -0.59 15.02
CA LEU A 122 -1.51 -2.03 14.93
C LEU A 122 -0.51 -2.49 16.00
N THR A 123 0.49 -1.66 16.31
CA THR A 123 1.47 -1.97 17.36
C THR A 123 0.80 -2.04 18.73
N LYS A 124 -0.11 -1.10 19.01
CA LYS A 124 -0.89 -1.09 20.25
C LYS A 124 -1.80 -2.31 20.35
N GLU A 125 -2.58 -2.60 19.32
CA GLU A 125 -3.50 -3.74 19.30
C GLU A 125 -2.76 -5.08 19.46
N LYS A 126 -1.59 -5.22 18.83
CA LYS A 126 -0.73 -6.40 18.98
C LYS A 126 -0.28 -6.60 20.43
N GLU A 127 0.10 -5.54 21.13
CA GLU A 127 0.56 -5.64 22.53
C GLU A 127 -0.61 -5.99 23.47
N GLU A 128 -1.78 -5.39 23.26
CA GLU A 128 -3.00 -5.73 24.01
C GLU A 128 -3.40 -7.21 23.81
N LEU A 129 -3.35 -7.71 22.57
CA LEU A 129 -3.61 -9.11 22.26
C LEU A 129 -2.59 -10.05 22.91
N LYS A 130 -1.31 -9.65 22.93
CA LYS A 130 -0.26 -10.42 23.58
C LYS A 130 -0.50 -10.54 25.09
N GLN A 131 -0.82 -9.43 25.76
CA GLN A 131 -1.16 -9.43 27.19
C GLN A 131 -2.37 -10.31 27.49
N LYS A 132 -3.43 -10.21 26.69
CA LYS A 132 -4.63 -11.04 26.84
C LYS A 132 -4.35 -12.53 26.62
N SER A 133 -3.50 -12.85 25.65
CA SER A 133 -3.05 -14.23 25.38
C SER A 133 -2.27 -14.81 26.57
N GLU A 134 -1.35 -14.03 27.13
CA GLU A 134 -0.58 -14.43 28.32
C GLU A 134 -1.48 -14.65 29.54
N GLN A 135 -2.48 -13.80 29.76
CA GLN A 135 -3.47 -13.98 30.82
C GLN A 135 -4.29 -15.27 30.63
N LEU A 136 -4.83 -15.50 29.44
CA LEU A 136 -5.59 -16.72 29.14
C LEU A 136 -4.74 -17.98 29.30
N LEU A 137 -3.44 -17.90 28.99
CA LEU A 137 -2.52 -19.02 29.19
C LEU A 137 -2.33 -19.34 30.69
N GLN A 138 -2.29 -18.33 31.55
CA GLN A 138 -2.24 -18.52 33.00
C GLN A 138 -3.54 -19.14 33.53
N GLU A 139 -4.69 -18.59 33.16
CA GLU A 139 -6.01 -19.12 33.55
C GLU A 139 -6.19 -20.57 33.11
N LYS A 140 -5.77 -20.90 31.88
CA LYS A 140 -5.79 -22.28 31.38
C LYS A 140 -4.96 -23.22 32.26
N ARG A 141 -3.74 -22.82 32.64
CA ARG A 141 -2.86 -23.64 33.51
C ARG A 141 -3.48 -23.87 34.89
N GLU A 142 -4.09 -22.84 35.46
CA GLU A 142 -4.80 -22.93 36.74
C GLU A 142 -5.95 -23.94 36.67
N LEU A 143 -6.79 -23.86 35.63
CA LEU A 143 -7.91 -24.78 35.42
C LEU A 143 -7.43 -26.22 35.15
N GLU A 144 -6.37 -26.40 34.36
CA GLU A 144 -5.76 -27.72 34.13
C GLU A 144 -5.27 -28.35 35.44
N PHE A 145 -4.65 -27.56 36.31
CA PHE A 145 -4.21 -28.00 37.63
C PHE A 145 -5.41 -28.40 38.52
N GLN A 146 -6.45 -27.56 38.60
CA GLN A 146 -7.67 -27.87 39.35
C GLN A 146 -8.35 -29.14 38.84
N LEU A 147 -8.42 -29.30 37.51
CA LEU A 147 -8.99 -30.49 36.88
C LEU A 147 -8.19 -31.75 37.25
N GLN A 148 -6.85 -31.67 37.27
CA GLN A 148 -6.00 -32.78 37.68
C GLN A 148 -6.23 -33.17 39.14
N GLN A 149 -6.39 -32.20 40.05
CA GLN A 149 -6.73 -32.47 41.44
C GLN A 149 -8.09 -33.15 41.59
N MET A 150 -9.12 -32.67 40.87
CA MET A 150 -10.44 -33.29 40.89
C MET A 150 -10.43 -34.73 40.38
N LYS A 151 -9.68 -35.00 39.31
CA LYS A 151 -9.50 -36.37 38.79
C LYS A 151 -8.91 -37.29 39.85
N GLN A 152 -7.86 -36.87 40.54
CA GLN A 152 -7.24 -37.67 41.62
C GLN A 152 -8.22 -37.94 42.78
N ARG A 153 -9.00 -36.94 43.20
CA ARG A 153 -10.02 -37.12 44.24
C ARG A 153 -11.10 -38.11 43.80
N LEU A 154 -11.56 -38.00 42.54
CA LEU A 154 -12.56 -38.90 41.99
C LEU A 154 -12.08 -40.36 41.95
N THR A 155 -10.82 -40.60 41.54
CA THR A 155 -10.23 -41.95 41.56
C THR A 155 -10.19 -42.54 42.96
N LYS A 156 -9.71 -41.78 43.96
CA LYS A 156 -9.69 -42.23 45.36
C LYS A 156 -11.09 -42.55 45.89
N GLU A 157 -12.07 -41.71 45.56
CA GLU A 157 -13.46 -41.93 45.97
C GLU A 157 -14.05 -43.21 45.32
N GLN A 158 -13.71 -43.48 44.06
CA GLN A 158 -14.11 -44.72 43.39
C GLN A 158 -13.47 -45.96 44.04
N GLU A 159 -12.18 -45.91 44.37
CA GLU A 159 -11.48 -46.98 45.09
C GLU A 159 -12.09 -47.24 46.47
N ASN A 160 -12.37 -46.17 47.23
CA ASN A 160 -13.04 -46.26 48.53
C ASN A 160 -14.43 -46.86 48.42
N ARG A 161 -15.23 -46.45 47.42
CA ARG A 161 -16.57 -47.01 47.16
C ARG A 161 -16.49 -48.50 46.85
N GLN A 162 -15.59 -48.92 45.96
CA GLN A 162 -15.40 -50.33 45.61
C GLN A 162 -14.98 -51.15 46.83
N SER A 163 -14.09 -50.61 47.67
CA SER A 163 -13.70 -51.25 48.94
C SER A 163 -14.89 -51.41 49.89
N ALA A 164 -15.70 -50.35 50.07
CA ALA A 164 -16.89 -50.38 50.91
C ALA A 164 -17.94 -51.39 50.40
N GLU A 165 -18.18 -51.44 49.09
CA GLU A 165 -19.07 -52.43 48.45
C GLU A 165 -18.57 -53.86 48.67
N GLY A 166 -17.26 -54.09 48.52
CA GLY A 166 -16.63 -55.39 48.82
C GLY A 166 -16.82 -55.80 50.28
N ASN A 167 -16.59 -54.89 51.22
CA ASN A 167 -16.80 -55.14 52.66
C ASN A 167 -18.27 -55.42 52.99
N ALA A 168 -19.19 -54.66 52.41
CA ALA A 168 -20.64 -54.88 52.59
C ALA A 168 -21.07 -56.26 52.09
N ARG A 169 -20.53 -56.71 50.94
CA ARG A 169 -20.78 -58.04 50.40
C ARG A 169 -20.29 -59.15 51.34
N ILE A 170 -19.06 -59.04 51.86
CA ILE A 170 -18.51 -60.00 52.83
C ILE A 170 -19.39 -60.09 54.08
N LEU A 171 -19.82 -58.94 54.62
CA LEU A 171 -20.72 -58.89 55.78
C LEU A 171 -22.07 -59.56 55.49
N SER A 172 -22.64 -59.34 54.29
CA SER A 172 -23.87 -60.01 53.85
C SER A 172 -23.70 -61.53 53.78
N GLU A 173 -22.63 -62.02 53.13
CA GLU A 173 -22.36 -63.46 53.03
C GLU A 173 -22.15 -64.10 54.42
N LYS A 174 -21.51 -63.38 55.34
CA LYS A 174 -21.34 -63.80 56.73
C LYS A 174 -22.67 -63.84 57.49
N ALA A 175 -23.53 -62.85 57.31
CA ALA A 175 -24.88 -62.82 57.89
C ALA A 175 -25.74 -63.98 57.38
N ASP A 176 -25.71 -64.28 56.08
CA ASP A 176 -26.42 -65.42 55.48
C ASP A 176 -25.92 -66.76 56.02
N THR A 177 -24.62 -66.86 56.29
CA THR A 177 -23.99 -68.05 56.90
C THR A 177 -24.48 -68.23 58.33
N TYR A 178 -24.41 -67.18 59.16
CA TYR A 178 -24.94 -67.23 60.52
C TYR A 178 -26.45 -67.55 60.56
N HIS A 179 -27.23 -67.02 59.62
CA HIS A 179 -28.66 -67.34 59.52
C HIS A 179 -28.89 -68.83 59.23
N ARG A 180 -28.12 -69.41 58.31
CA ARG A 180 -28.18 -70.85 58.01
C ARG A 180 -27.78 -71.71 59.21
N GLU A 181 -26.70 -71.36 59.90
CA GLU A 181 -26.27 -72.07 61.11
C GLU A 181 -27.35 -72.01 62.21
N LEU A 182 -27.94 -70.83 62.46
CA LEU A 182 -29.02 -70.66 63.42
C LEU A 182 -30.23 -71.55 63.10
N LEU A 183 -30.64 -71.64 61.83
CA LEU A 183 -31.71 -72.52 61.38
C LEU A 183 -31.36 -74.01 61.59
N GLN A 184 -30.10 -74.40 61.42
CA GLN A 184 -29.66 -75.77 61.70
C GLN A 184 -29.72 -76.07 63.21
N PHE A 185 -29.27 -75.14 64.06
CA PHE A 185 -29.41 -75.28 65.52
C PHE A 185 -30.86 -75.47 65.93
N GLN A 186 -31.79 -74.63 65.43
CA GLN A 186 -33.23 -74.78 65.70
C GLN A 186 -33.80 -76.12 65.22
N LYS A 187 -33.33 -76.64 64.08
CA LYS A 187 -33.74 -77.98 63.58
C LYS A 187 -33.18 -79.12 64.42
N ALA A 188 -31.94 -79.01 64.90
CA ALA A 188 -31.30 -80.00 65.77
C ALA A 188 -31.99 -80.05 67.14
N GLU A 189 -32.37 -78.89 67.69
CA GLU A 189 -33.14 -78.76 68.93
C GLU A 189 -34.53 -79.41 68.79
N LYS A 190 -35.22 -79.23 67.66
CA LYS A 190 -36.50 -79.92 67.37
C LYS A 190 -36.37 -81.43 67.17
N ARG A 191 -35.19 -81.96 66.81
CA ARG A 191 -34.95 -83.42 66.66
C ARG A 191 -34.64 -84.12 67.99
N GLN A 192 -34.33 -83.38 69.05
CA GLN A 192 -34.07 -83.94 70.39
C GLN A 192 -35.33 -84.06 71.27
N VAL A 193 -36.51 -83.67 70.76
CA VAL A 193 -37.77 -83.96 71.45
C VAL A 193 -38.12 -85.44 71.23
N PRO A 194 -38.26 -86.28 72.29
CA PRO A 194 -38.49 -87.71 72.14
C PRO A 194 -39.84 -87.99 71.45
N LYS A 195 -39.84 -88.87 70.44
CA LYS A 195 -41.08 -89.50 69.96
C LYS A 195 -41.49 -90.59 70.95
N GLU A 196 -42.48 -90.31 71.79
CA GLU A 196 -43.20 -91.35 72.53
C GLU A 196 -43.93 -92.25 71.53
N THR A 197 -43.57 -93.53 71.49
CA THR A 197 -44.38 -94.60 70.91
C THR A 197 -45.41 -95.05 71.93
N ILE A 198 -46.68 -94.76 71.66
CA ILE A 198 -47.84 -95.35 72.36
C ILE A 198 -48.13 -96.72 71.72
N PRO A 199 -48.15 -97.83 72.47
CA PRO A 199 -48.77 -99.06 72.02
C PRO A 199 -50.26 -99.08 72.38
N THR A 200 -51.09 -99.33 71.38
CA THR A 200 -52.52 -99.64 71.50
C THR A 200 -52.69 -101.10 71.94
N VAL A 201 -53.37 -101.34 73.07
CA VAL A 201 -54.10 -102.60 73.33
C VAL A 201 -55.42 -102.25 74.06
N GLU A 202 -56.44 -102.96 73.62
CA GLU A 202 -57.90 -102.76 73.70
C GLU A 202 -58.57 -102.91 75.08
N PRO A 203 -59.86 -102.52 75.21
CA PRO A 203 -60.54 -102.42 76.49
C PRO A 203 -61.19 -103.74 76.90
N GLU A 204 -61.09 -104.11 78.18
CA GLU A 204 -62.00 -105.06 78.80
C GLU A 204 -62.76 -104.41 79.96
N LYS A 205 -64.09 -104.64 79.93
CA LYS A 205 -65.10 -104.17 80.86
C LYS A 205 -65.11 -105.02 82.13
N GLY A 206 -65.33 -104.36 83.27
CA GLY A 206 -65.70 -104.95 84.56
C GLY A 206 -65.96 -103.86 85.56
#